data_AF-A0A8X7RZ80-F1
#
_entry.id   AF-A0A8X7RZ80-F1
#
_cell.length_a   1.000
_cell.length_b   1.000
_cell.length_c   1.000
_cell.angle_alpha   90.00
_cell.angle_beta   90.00
_cell.angle_gamma   90.00
#
_symmetry.space_group_name_H-M   'P 1'
#
loop_
_entity.id
_entity.type
_entity.pdbx_description
1 polymer ?
#
loop_
_entity_poly.entity_id
_entity_poly.type
_entity_poly.pdbx_seq_one_letter_code
_entity_poly.pdbx_strand_id
1 'polypeptide(L)'
;MTTMYVTPATLNAGKPSAVFSPVTSNLQRSSSFLPYYSLRILDNNKTKSLSKSSLSSSAPRFSMRVSSKQAYICRDCGYIYNDRTPFDKLPDNYFCPVCAAPKRRFRPYMPDVSKNVNDKDVRKARKAELQRDEAIGKALPIAIAVGVLALAALYLYVNNTA
;
A
#
# COMPACT_ATOMS: atom_id res chain seq x y z
N MET A 1 -18.39 -26.05 50.92
CA MET A 1 -17.18 -26.73 50.40
C MET A 1 -17.32 -26.75 48.88
N THR A 2 -16.65 -25.85 48.18
CA THR A 2 -16.82 -25.62 46.74
C THR A 2 -15.46 -25.77 46.08
N THR A 3 -15.27 -26.81 45.28
CA THR A 3 -14.01 -27.16 44.61
C THR A 3 -13.92 -26.46 43.25
N MET A 4 -12.90 -25.63 43.06
CA MET A 4 -12.54 -25.07 41.75
C MET A 4 -11.68 -26.05 40.96
N TYR A 5 -12.04 -26.30 39.70
CA TYR A 5 -11.19 -27.00 38.73
C TYR A 5 -10.50 -25.97 37.83
N VAL A 6 -9.17 -26.00 37.81
CA VAL A 6 -8.31 -25.20 36.93
C VAL A 6 -7.75 -26.13 35.84
N THR A 7 -7.81 -25.69 34.58
CA THR A 7 -7.23 -26.36 33.42
C THR A 7 -5.77 -25.95 33.21
N PRO A 8 -4.83 -26.88 32.91
CA PRO A 8 -3.46 -26.53 32.59
C PRO A 8 -3.27 -26.13 31.12
N ALA A 9 -2.52 -25.06 30.89
CA ALA A 9 -2.01 -24.66 29.58
C ALA A 9 -0.73 -25.42 29.25
N THR A 10 -0.68 -26.07 28.08
CA THR A 10 0.51 -26.75 27.56
C THR A 10 1.41 -25.77 26.81
N LEU A 11 2.65 -25.65 27.29
CA LEU A 11 3.72 -24.86 26.71
C LEU A 11 4.50 -25.75 25.72
N ASN A 12 4.45 -25.45 24.42
CA ASN A 12 5.31 -26.13 23.44
C ASN A 12 6.59 -25.33 23.20
N ALA A 13 7.68 -25.88 23.71
CA ALA A 13 9.05 -25.45 23.48
C ALA A 13 9.59 -26.06 22.17
N GLY A 14 9.97 -25.20 21.22
CA GLY A 14 10.75 -25.57 20.04
C GLY A 14 12.22 -25.16 20.22
N LYS A 15 13.12 -26.15 20.19
CA LYS A 15 14.57 -26.02 20.37
C LYS A 15 15.28 -25.31 19.21
N PRO A 16 16.44 -24.64 19.47
CA PRO A 16 17.33 -24.09 18.46
C PRO A 16 18.32 -25.13 17.94
N SER A 17 18.59 -25.10 16.63
CA SER A 17 19.74 -25.78 16.02
C SER A 17 20.72 -24.75 15.46
N ALA A 18 21.93 -24.82 15.99
CA ALA A 18 23.12 -24.10 15.57
C ALA A 18 23.52 -24.43 14.12
N VAL A 19 24.24 -23.52 13.45
CA VAL A 19 25.65 -23.71 13.04
C VAL A 19 26.17 -22.32 12.64
N PHE A 20 27.07 -21.76 13.44
CA PHE A 20 27.94 -20.65 13.06
C PHE A 20 29.27 -21.26 12.59
N SER A 21 29.72 -20.88 11.40
CA SER A 21 31.10 -21.12 10.95
C SER A 21 31.93 -19.84 11.14
N PRO A 22 33.16 -19.92 11.67
CA PRO A 22 34.08 -18.79 11.73
C PRO A 22 35.10 -18.82 10.57
N VAL A 23 35.92 -17.77 10.50
CA VAL A 23 37.20 -17.65 9.73
C VAL A 23 37.01 -17.27 8.24
N THR A 24 37.63 -16.25 7.64
CA THR A 24 38.88 -15.52 7.89
C THR A 24 38.73 -14.00 7.72
N SER A 25 39.56 -13.27 8.46
CA SER A 25 40.00 -11.91 8.20
C SER A 25 40.73 -11.78 6.86
N ASN A 26 40.37 -10.80 6.03
CA ASN A 26 41.34 -10.19 5.12
C ASN A 26 41.22 -8.67 5.15
N LEU A 27 42.21 -8.11 5.83
CA LEU A 27 42.52 -6.70 5.91
C LEU A 27 43.27 -6.33 4.62
N GLN A 28 42.59 -5.72 3.64
CA GLN A 28 43.29 -4.99 2.58
C GLN A 28 42.98 -3.50 2.69
N ARG A 29 43.86 -2.86 3.44
CA ARG A 29 44.16 -1.44 3.50
C ARG A 29 44.53 -0.91 2.11
N SER A 30 43.83 0.12 1.65
CA SER A 30 44.24 1.06 0.59
C SER A 30 43.09 2.09 0.49
N SER A 31 43.10 3.25 1.14
CA SER A 31 43.97 4.43 1.02
C SER A 31 44.13 4.97 -0.41
N SER A 32 43.06 5.58 -0.91
CA SER A 32 43.18 6.72 -1.82
C SER A 32 41.91 7.57 -1.75
N PHE A 33 42.01 8.61 -0.92
CA PHE A 33 41.31 9.86 -1.15
C PHE A 33 41.60 10.30 -2.60
N LEU A 34 40.57 10.65 -3.36
CA LEU A 34 40.27 12.05 -3.66
C LEU A 34 38.91 12.18 -4.39
N PRO A 35 38.17 13.27 -4.09
CA PRO A 35 36.90 13.62 -4.70
C PRO A 35 37.15 14.46 -5.96
N TYR A 36 36.54 14.11 -7.09
CA TYR A 36 36.19 15.11 -8.11
C TYR A 36 35.17 14.54 -9.08
N TYR A 37 34.23 15.41 -9.46
CA TYR A 37 33.15 15.20 -10.41
C TYR A 37 33.57 14.47 -11.68
N SER A 38 32.74 13.51 -12.11
CA SER A 38 32.54 13.22 -13.52
C SER A 38 31.17 12.61 -13.77
N LEU A 39 30.25 13.48 -14.19
CA LEU A 39 29.04 13.13 -14.93
C LEU A 39 29.42 12.32 -16.17
N ARG A 40 28.96 11.08 -16.24
CA ARG A 40 28.75 10.33 -17.49
C ARG A 40 27.39 9.65 -17.39
N ILE A 41 26.36 10.37 -17.83
CA ILE A 41 25.11 9.77 -18.29
C ILE A 41 25.46 8.93 -19.51
N LEU A 42 25.20 7.62 -19.44
CA LEU A 42 24.91 6.84 -20.63
C LEU A 42 23.95 5.70 -20.31
N ASP A 43 22.86 5.75 -21.06
CA ASP A 43 21.79 4.80 -21.22
C ASP A 43 22.22 3.37 -21.56
N ASN A 44 21.22 2.50 -21.44
CA ASN A 44 21.02 1.22 -22.15
C ASN A 44 21.54 -0.09 -21.54
N ASN A 45 20.59 -0.79 -20.91
CA ASN A 45 19.97 -2.02 -21.43
C ASN A 45 20.87 -3.24 -21.77
N LYS A 46 20.92 -4.22 -20.85
CA LYS A 46 21.11 -5.69 -21.12
C LYS A 46 21.08 -6.44 -19.76
N THR A 47 20.43 -7.58 -19.51
CA THR A 47 19.85 -8.62 -20.36
C THR A 47 18.95 -9.56 -19.53
N LYS A 48 17.72 -9.75 -20.01
CA LYS A 48 17.09 -11.06 -20.34
C LYS A 48 17.27 -12.21 -19.34
N SER A 49 16.27 -12.43 -18.48
CA SER A 49 15.96 -13.79 -17.99
C SER A 49 15.23 -14.56 -19.09
N LEU A 50 15.92 -15.59 -19.57
CA LEU A 50 15.42 -16.55 -20.53
C LEU A 50 14.37 -17.45 -19.86
N SER A 51 13.10 -17.27 -20.20
CA SER A 51 12.12 -18.36 -20.12
C SER A 51 11.16 -18.31 -21.30
N LYS A 52 11.43 -19.26 -22.21
CA LYS A 52 10.48 -19.99 -23.05
C LYS A 52 9.68 -19.22 -24.10
N SER A 53 10.30 -19.14 -25.27
CA SER A 53 9.78 -19.59 -26.57
C SER A 53 8.26 -19.81 -26.67
N SER A 54 7.66 -18.96 -27.50
CA SER A 54 6.75 -19.31 -28.60
C SER A 54 5.54 -20.18 -28.27
N LEU A 55 4.36 -19.56 -28.33
CA LEU A 55 3.39 -19.88 -29.38
C LEU A 55 2.50 -18.64 -29.58
N SER A 56 2.49 -18.18 -30.82
CA SER A 56 1.48 -17.27 -31.35
C SER A 56 0.11 -17.90 -31.12
N SER A 57 -0.62 -17.41 -30.12
CA SER A 57 -2.05 -17.61 -30.05
C SER A 57 -2.69 -16.38 -30.67
N SER A 58 -2.92 -16.47 -31.98
CA SER A 58 -3.89 -15.68 -32.74
C SER A 58 -5.34 -15.98 -32.29
N ALA A 59 -5.56 -16.36 -31.03
CA ALA A 59 -6.90 -16.31 -30.48
C ALA A 59 -7.28 -14.83 -30.40
N PRO A 60 -8.44 -14.40 -30.94
CA PRO A 60 -8.97 -13.10 -30.59
C PRO A 60 -9.12 -13.12 -29.07
N ARG A 61 -8.16 -12.51 -28.36
CA ARG A 61 -8.35 -12.20 -26.97
C ARG A 61 -9.53 -11.25 -27.01
N PHE A 62 -10.70 -11.74 -26.62
CA PHE A 62 -11.82 -10.91 -26.23
C PHE A 62 -11.34 -10.07 -25.04
N SER A 63 -10.47 -9.11 -25.31
CA SER A 63 -10.42 -7.84 -24.63
C SER A 63 -11.79 -7.25 -24.94
N MET A 64 -12.80 -7.68 -24.18
CA MET A 64 -13.96 -6.86 -23.92
C MET A 64 -13.39 -5.57 -23.38
N ARG A 65 -13.16 -4.61 -24.29
CA ARG A 65 -12.99 -3.23 -23.92
C ARG A 65 -14.34 -2.87 -23.33
N VAL A 66 -14.45 -2.95 -22.01
CA VAL A 66 -15.37 -2.10 -21.29
C VAL A 66 -14.93 -0.71 -21.72
N SER A 67 -15.63 -0.16 -22.72
CA SER A 67 -15.51 1.24 -23.14
C SER A 67 -15.31 2.03 -21.87
N SER A 68 -14.21 2.80 -21.81
CA SER A 68 -13.73 3.53 -20.63
C SER A 68 -14.80 4.49 -20.14
N LYS A 69 -15.77 3.91 -19.45
CA LYS A 69 -16.86 4.57 -18.75
C LYS A 69 -16.31 4.89 -17.38
N GLN A 70 -16.61 6.09 -16.93
CA GLN A 70 -16.29 6.56 -15.59
C GLN A 70 -16.57 5.44 -14.58
N ALA A 71 -15.52 4.95 -13.92
CA ALA A 71 -15.66 3.96 -12.87
C ALA A 71 -16.17 4.65 -11.59
N TYR A 72 -16.84 3.88 -10.72
CA TYR A 72 -17.37 4.39 -9.46
C TYR A 72 -16.91 3.52 -8.30
N ILE A 73 -16.46 4.14 -7.21
CA ILE A 73 -16.02 3.45 -5.99
C ILE A 73 -17.06 3.57 -4.88
N CYS A 74 -17.37 2.46 -4.22
CA CYS A 74 -18.19 2.43 -3.00
C CYS A 74 -17.37 2.95 -1.80
N ARG A 75 -17.83 4.01 -1.13
CA ARG A 75 -17.12 4.59 0.02
C ARG A 75 -17.10 3.70 1.27
N ASP A 76 -18.00 2.73 1.37
CA ASP A 76 -18.10 1.85 2.56
C ASP A 76 -17.12 0.68 2.52
N CYS A 77 -16.94 0.07 1.34
CA CYS A 77 -16.16 -1.16 1.20
C CYS A 77 -15.11 -1.15 0.10
N GLY A 78 -15.00 -0.07 -0.68
CA GLY A 78 -14.00 0.07 -1.74
C GLY A 78 -14.25 -0.77 -3.00
N TYR A 79 -15.44 -1.34 -3.18
CA TYR A 79 -15.83 -2.00 -4.43
C TYR A 79 -15.83 -1.00 -5.60
N ILE A 80 -15.25 -1.39 -6.74
CA ILE A 80 -15.27 -0.60 -7.98
C ILE A 80 -16.31 -1.16 -8.93
N TYR A 81 -17.24 -0.29 -9.31
CA TYR A 81 -18.19 -0.53 -10.38
C TYR A 81 -17.58 -0.14 -11.74
N ASN A 82 -17.51 -1.11 -12.64
CA ASN A 82 -16.96 -0.97 -13.99
C ASN A 82 -17.74 -1.79 -15.03
N ASP A 83 -19.06 -1.95 -14.82
CA ASP A 83 -19.89 -2.74 -15.72
C ASP A 83 -20.22 -1.98 -17.02
N ARG A 84 -20.81 -2.70 -17.99
CA ARG A 84 -21.20 -2.15 -19.30
C ARG A 84 -22.27 -1.06 -19.17
N THR A 85 -23.15 -1.17 -18.20
CA THR A 85 -24.18 -0.17 -17.90
C THR A 85 -23.54 1.07 -17.26
N PRO A 86 -23.74 2.28 -17.79
CA PRO A 86 -23.23 3.48 -17.12
C PRO A 86 -23.94 3.67 -15.76
N PHE A 87 -23.20 4.14 -14.76
CA PHE A 87 -23.68 4.26 -13.39
C PHE A 87 -24.92 5.16 -13.25
N ASP A 88 -25.05 6.19 -14.09
CA ASP A 88 -26.18 7.12 -14.06
C ASP A 88 -27.50 6.45 -14.47
N LYS A 89 -27.43 5.40 -15.29
CA LYS A 89 -28.60 4.64 -15.76
C LYS A 89 -28.98 3.50 -14.81
N LEU A 90 -28.25 3.28 -13.72
CA LEU A 90 -28.63 2.28 -12.74
C LEU A 90 -29.89 2.72 -11.99
N PRO A 91 -30.78 1.79 -11.62
CA PRO A 91 -31.92 2.11 -10.77
C PRO A 91 -31.44 2.63 -9.40
N ASP A 92 -32.25 3.45 -8.74
CA ASP A 92 -31.89 4.01 -7.43
C ASP A 92 -31.87 2.95 -6.30
N ASN A 93 -32.54 1.82 -6.53
CA ASN A 93 -32.51 0.63 -5.68
C ASN A 93 -31.24 -0.23 -5.89
N TYR A 94 -30.22 0.27 -6.59
CA TYR A 94 -28.95 -0.43 -6.70
C TYR A 94 -28.20 -0.41 -5.36
N PHE A 95 -27.77 -1.60 -4.93
CA PHE A 95 -26.97 -1.79 -3.73
C PHE A 95 -25.59 -2.35 -4.08
N CYS A 96 -24.58 -1.94 -3.32
CA CYS A 96 -23.24 -2.47 -3.47
C CYS A 96 -23.24 -3.99 -3.22
N PRO A 97 -22.73 -4.82 -4.14
CA PRO A 97 -22.80 -6.29 -4.02
C PRO A 97 -21.96 -6.86 -2.87
N VAL A 98 -21.13 -6.03 -2.23
CA VAL A 98 -20.20 -6.48 -1.19
C VAL A 98 -20.63 -6.06 0.21
N CYS A 99 -21.27 -4.91 0.35
CA CYS A 99 -21.62 -4.36 1.66
C CYS A 99 -23.07 -3.86 1.75
N ALA A 100 -23.87 -4.03 0.70
CA ALA A 100 -25.24 -3.55 0.63
C ALA A 100 -25.42 -2.04 0.86
N ALA A 101 -24.36 -1.23 0.67
CA ALA A 101 -24.48 0.22 0.70
C ALA A 101 -25.34 0.74 -0.47
N PRO A 102 -26.19 1.76 -0.27
CA PRO A 102 -27.04 2.31 -1.32
C PRO A 102 -26.22 3.07 -2.39
N LYS A 103 -26.76 3.18 -3.60
CA LYS A 103 -26.17 3.88 -4.77
C LYS A 103 -25.56 5.26 -4.42
N ARG A 104 -26.21 6.04 -3.54
CA ARG A 104 -25.73 7.37 -3.08
C ARG A 104 -24.34 7.37 -2.41
N ARG A 105 -23.86 6.22 -1.94
CA ARG A 105 -22.53 6.07 -1.30
C ARG A 105 -21.39 5.90 -2.31
N PHE A 106 -21.69 5.74 -3.60
CA PHE A 106 -20.67 5.65 -4.64
C PHE A 106 -20.15 7.03 -5.06
N ARG A 107 -18.90 7.09 -5.49
CA ARG A 107 -18.25 8.31 -6.02
C ARG A 107 -17.46 8.01 -7.29
N PRO A 108 -17.27 8.99 -8.19
CA PRO A 108 -16.40 8.82 -9.35
C PRO A 108 -15.00 8.37 -8.94
N TYR A 109 -14.47 7.39 -9.65
CA TYR A 109 -13.15 6.80 -9.48
C TYR A 109 -12.37 6.95 -10.80
N MET A 110 -11.30 7.74 -10.79
CA MET A 110 -10.54 8.07 -12.00
C MET A 110 -9.35 7.17 -12.35
N PRO A 111 -8.70 6.40 -11.45
CA PRO A 111 -7.52 5.65 -11.85
C PRO A 111 -7.91 4.44 -12.71
N ASP A 112 -6.94 3.95 -13.49
CA ASP A 112 -7.16 2.88 -14.47
C ASP A 112 -7.64 1.59 -13.80
N VAL A 113 -8.64 0.96 -14.42
CA VAL A 113 -9.33 -0.19 -13.88
C VAL A 113 -8.78 -1.46 -14.53
N SER A 114 -7.91 -2.16 -13.80
CA SER A 114 -7.42 -3.48 -14.21
C SER A 114 -8.47 -4.58 -14.01
N LYS A 115 -8.26 -5.75 -14.60
CA LYS A 115 -9.22 -6.89 -14.52
C LYS A 115 -9.47 -7.39 -13.09
N ASN A 116 -8.55 -7.12 -12.18
CA ASN A 116 -8.48 -7.69 -10.83
C ASN A 116 -8.72 -6.63 -9.74
N VAL A 117 -9.29 -5.47 -10.08
CA VAL A 117 -9.47 -4.36 -9.14
C VAL A 117 -10.34 -4.65 -7.91
N ASN A 118 -11.17 -5.69 -8.01
CA ASN A 118 -12.12 -6.10 -6.99
C ASN A 118 -11.69 -7.35 -6.21
N ASP A 119 -10.50 -7.88 -6.49
CA ASP A 119 -9.93 -9.01 -5.75
C ASP A 119 -9.72 -8.64 -4.28
N LYS A 120 -9.93 -9.62 -3.38
CA LYS A 120 -9.91 -9.38 -1.93
C LYS A 120 -8.58 -8.79 -1.46
N ASP A 121 -7.46 -9.25 -2.01
CA ASP A 121 -6.13 -8.78 -1.64
C ASP A 121 -5.89 -7.33 -2.08
N VAL A 122 -6.28 -6.99 -3.31
CA VAL A 122 -6.21 -5.63 -3.86
C VAL A 122 -7.09 -4.67 -3.04
N ARG A 123 -8.28 -5.11 -2.66
CA ARG A 123 -9.20 -4.30 -1.84
C ARG A 123 -8.70 -4.10 -0.41
N LYS A 124 -8.08 -5.12 0.18
CA LYS A 124 -7.46 -5.03 1.51
C LYS A 124 -6.28 -4.05 1.48
N ALA A 125 -5.43 -4.11 0.46
CA ALA A 125 -4.34 -3.18 0.27
C ALA A 125 -4.85 -1.73 0.12
N ARG A 126 -5.80 -1.49 -0.78
CA ARG A 126 -6.40 -0.16 -0.97
C ARG A 126 -7.07 0.39 0.30
N LYS A 127 -7.75 -0.47 1.06
CA LYS A 127 -8.37 -0.06 2.33
C LYS A 127 -7.31 0.34 3.35
N ALA A 128 -6.17 -0.35 3.40
CA ALA A 128 -5.06 0.01 4.27
C ALA A 128 -4.44 1.36 3.87
N GLU A 129 -4.31 1.63 2.57
CA GLU A 129 -3.86 2.93 2.04
C GLU A 129 -4.84 4.05 2.42
N LEU A 130 -6.14 3.87 2.14
CA LEU A 130 -7.17 4.85 2.52
C LEU A 130 -7.18 5.14 4.04
N GLN A 131 -6.95 4.12 4.87
CA GLN A 131 -6.87 4.28 6.32
C GLN A 131 -5.61 5.04 6.76
N ARG A 132 -4.47 4.82 6.09
CA ARG A 132 -3.23 5.59 6.33
C ARG A 132 -3.44 7.05 5.98
N ASP A 133 -4.06 7.35 4.85
CA ASP A 133 -4.31 8.72 4.39
C ASP A 133 -5.31 9.44 5.29
N GLU A 134 -6.33 8.73 5.79
CA GLU A 134 -7.25 9.27 6.79
C GLU A 134 -6.51 9.59 8.09
N ALA A 135 -5.67 8.67 8.58
CA ALA A 135 -4.87 8.89 9.79
C ALA A 135 -3.92 10.08 9.64
N ILE A 136 -3.24 10.20 8.50
CA ILE A 136 -2.39 11.35 8.16
C ILE A 136 -3.23 12.63 8.13
N GLY A 137 -4.39 12.60 7.49
CA GLY A 137 -5.30 13.75 7.42
C GLY A 137 -5.80 14.22 8.79
N LYS A 138 -5.90 13.34 9.80
CA LYS A 138 -6.27 13.72 11.17
C LYS A 138 -5.07 14.17 12.00
N ALA A 139 -3.91 13.56 11.78
CA ALA A 139 -2.68 13.93 12.48
C ALA A 139 -2.10 15.27 12.00
N LEU A 140 -2.25 15.60 10.71
CA LEU A 140 -1.70 16.81 10.11
C LEU A 140 -2.09 18.12 10.84
N PRO A 141 -3.37 18.42 11.13
CA PRO A 141 -3.71 19.64 11.86
C PRO A 141 -3.18 19.65 13.30
N ILE A 142 -3.11 18.48 13.96
CA ILE A 142 -2.58 18.36 15.33
C ILE A 142 -1.07 18.66 15.32
N ALA A 143 -0.33 18.08 14.37
CA ALA A 143 1.10 18.33 14.23
C ALA A 143 1.41 19.81 13.96
N ILE A 144 0.60 20.46 13.12
CA ILE A 144 0.72 21.90 12.85
C ILE A 144 0.49 22.69 14.15
N ALA A 145 -0.56 22.39 14.91
CA ALA A 145 -0.87 23.10 16.16
C ALA A 145 0.27 22.95 17.20
N VAL A 146 0.81 21.74 17.38
CA VAL A 146 1.94 21.49 18.27
C VAL A 146 3.19 22.25 17.81
N GLY A 147 3.45 22.27 16.50
CA GLY A 147 4.55 23.04 15.93
C GLY A 147 4.44 24.54 16.21
N VAL A 148 3.25 25.12 16.06
CA VAL A 148 3.01 26.54 16.35
C VAL A 148 3.19 26.84 17.85
N LEU A 149 2.69 25.98 18.74
CA LEU A 149 2.86 26.15 20.18
C LEU A 149 4.34 26.08 20.59
N ALA A 150 5.10 25.14 20.03
CA ALA A 150 6.54 25.02 20.30
C ALA A 150 7.31 26.26 19.82
N LEU A 151 6.98 26.79 18.63
CA LEU A 151 7.58 28.02 18.12
C LEU A 151 7.22 29.24 18.98
N ALA A 152 5.97 29.36 19.44
CA ALA A 152 5.55 30.44 20.32
C ALA A 152 6.25 30.38 21.69
N ALA A 153 6.37 29.19 22.28
CA ALA A 153 7.10 29.00 23.52
C ALA A 153 8.59 29.34 23.37
N LEU A 154 9.22 28.94 22.25
CA LEU A 154 10.61 29.27 21.96
C LEU A 154 10.80 30.77 21.76
N TYR A 155 9.88 31.44 21.07
CA TYR A 155 9.91 32.89 20.89
C TYR A 155 9.84 33.61 22.24
N LEU A 156 8.89 33.23 23.10
CA LEU A 156 8.78 33.80 24.44
C LEU A 156 10.02 33.52 25.28
N TYR A 157 10.60 32.32 25.21
CA TYR A 157 11.82 31.98 25.92
C TYR A 157 12.97 32.90 25.51
N VAL A 158 13.28 32.99 24.22
CA VAL A 158 14.37 33.82 23.70
C VAL A 158 14.17 35.29 24.08
N ASN A 159 12.95 35.82 23.97
CA ASN A 159 12.65 37.21 24.31
C ASN A 159 12.67 37.52 25.82
N ASN A 160 12.45 36.53 26.70
CA ASN A 160 12.52 36.73 28.16
C ASN A 160 13.90 36.43 28.75
N THR A 161 14.81 35.82 27.98
CA THR A 161 16.19 35.52 28.43
C THR A 161 17.24 36.53 27.96
N ALA A 162 16.82 37.54 27.18
CA ALA A 162 17.63 38.72 26.83
C ALA A 162 17.45 39.81 27.90
#